data_AF-A0A074WWW4-F1
#
_entry.id   AF-A0A074WWW4-F1
#
_cell.length_a   1.000
_cell.length_b   1.000
_cell.length_c   1.000
_cell.angle_alpha   90.00
_cell.angle_beta   90.00
_cell.angle_gamma   90.00
#
_symmetry.space_group_name_H-M   'P 1'
#
loop_
_entity.id
_entity.type
_entity.pdbx_description
1 polymer ?
#
loop_
_entity_poly.entity_id
_entity_poly.type
_entity_poly.pdbx_seq_one_letter_code
_entity_poly.pdbx_strand_id
1 'polypeptide(L)'
;MLIRAQQEDEVDDKEPDVHFEPVVHLTEKVDTKTHEESEEQTFKMRAKLFKFDRDSREWKERGTGEVRLLKHKENGRTRLVMRRDKTLKVCANHYVVPDMKLSPNVGSDRSWVWNASADVSEGEPEAQTLAIRFGNSENANLFKEAFIKAQQENEVLFNKSD
;
A
#
# COMPACT_ATOMS: atom_id res chain seq x y z
N MET A 1 63.24 -30.54 32.44
CA MET A 1 63.61 -29.24 31.82
C MET A 1 62.65 -28.97 30.68
N LEU A 2 61.90 -27.87 30.81
CA LEU A 2 61.20 -27.09 29.77
C LEU A 2 60.07 -27.75 28.95
N ILE A 3 58.84 -27.48 29.40
CA ILE A 3 57.62 -27.44 28.60
C ILE A 3 57.73 -26.24 27.64
N ARG A 4 57.64 -26.45 26.31
CA ARG A 4 57.44 -25.38 25.34
C ARG A 4 55.96 -25.01 25.33
N ALA A 5 55.63 -23.79 25.78
CA ALA A 5 54.30 -23.23 25.64
C ALA A 5 53.99 -22.96 24.15
N GLN A 6 52.83 -23.44 23.68
CA GLN A 6 52.25 -23.03 22.41
C GLN A 6 51.70 -21.60 22.57
N GLN A 7 52.08 -20.73 21.64
CA GLN A 7 51.54 -19.38 21.50
C GLN A 7 50.17 -19.51 20.84
N GLU A 8 49.11 -19.06 21.51
CA GLU A 8 47.78 -18.90 20.91
C GLU A 8 47.81 -17.66 20.02
N ASP A 9 47.66 -17.86 18.71
CA ASP A 9 47.45 -16.78 17.74
C ASP A 9 46.04 -16.22 17.94
N GLU A 10 45.95 -15.08 18.63
CA GLU A 10 44.73 -14.30 18.81
C GLU A 10 44.36 -13.67 17.46
N VAL A 11 43.35 -14.24 16.79
CA VAL A 11 42.82 -13.70 15.53
C VAL A 11 42.04 -12.43 15.87
N ASP A 12 42.58 -11.26 15.51
CA ASP A 12 41.95 -9.96 15.73
C ASP A 12 40.72 -9.82 14.80
N ASP A 13 39.57 -10.31 15.29
CA ASP A 13 38.26 -10.31 14.64
C ASP A 13 37.60 -8.90 14.65
N LYS A 14 38.39 -7.86 14.35
CA LYS A 14 37.87 -6.48 14.25
C LYS A 14 37.30 -6.27 12.85
N GLU A 15 35.97 -6.16 12.75
CA GLU A 15 35.33 -5.68 11.53
C GLU A 15 35.90 -4.29 11.17
N PRO A 16 36.31 -4.07 9.91
CA PRO A 16 36.81 -2.77 9.49
C PRO A 16 35.68 -1.74 9.54
N ASP A 17 35.80 -0.76 10.44
CA ASP A 17 34.90 0.40 10.52
C ASP A 17 35.21 1.37 9.37
N VAL A 18 34.54 1.16 8.23
CA VAL A 18 34.74 1.98 7.03
C VAL A 18 33.89 3.24 7.11
N HIS A 19 34.54 4.38 7.33
CA HIS A 19 33.91 5.70 7.32
C HIS A 19 33.78 6.28 5.90
N PHE A 20 32.63 6.88 5.58
CA PHE A 20 32.37 7.55 4.31
C PHE A 20 31.96 9.00 4.54
N GLU A 21 32.63 9.93 3.85
CA GLU A 21 32.23 11.34 3.82
C GLU A 21 30.97 11.52 2.96
N PRO A 22 29.91 12.18 3.47
CA PRO A 22 28.66 12.34 2.75
C PRO A 22 28.80 13.31 1.57
N VAL A 23 28.46 12.83 0.36
CA VAL A 23 28.50 13.64 -0.88
C VAL A 23 27.46 14.76 -0.86
N VAL A 24 26.34 14.56 -0.18
CA VAL A 24 25.24 15.54 -0.09
C VAL A 24 24.83 15.70 1.36
N HIS A 25 24.84 16.95 1.83
CA HIS A 25 24.41 17.32 3.17
C HIS A 25 22.99 17.87 3.10
N LEU A 26 22.01 17.09 3.58
CA LEU A 26 20.62 17.56 3.71
C LEU A 26 20.52 18.40 5.00
N THR A 27 20.89 19.67 4.91
CA THR A 27 20.97 20.60 6.05
C THR A 27 19.61 21.09 6.54
N GLU A 28 18.60 21.07 5.66
CA GLU A 28 17.26 21.56 5.97
C GLU A 28 16.29 20.40 6.17
N LYS A 29 15.61 20.39 7.32
CA LYS A 29 14.49 19.48 7.55
C LYS A 29 13.31 19.96 6.72
N VAL A 30 13.01 19.25 5.64
CA VAL A 30 11.84 19.54 4.80
C VAL A 30 10.57 19.12 5.55
N ASP A 31 9.61 20.03 5.68
CA ASP A 31 8.28 19.68 6.17
C ASP A 31 7.57 18.84 5.11
N THR A 32 7.09 17.65 5.52
CA THR A 32 6.48 16.69 4.59
C THR A 32 5.00 16.62 4.87
N LYS A 33 4.19 16.82 3.82
CA LYS A 33 2.73 16.68 3.88
C LYS A 33 2.32 15.35 3.26
N THR A 34 1.30 14.74 3.83
CA THR A 34 0.74 13.48 3.31
C THR A 34 -0.23 13.72 2.16
N HIS A 35 -0.79 14.94 2.08
CA HIS A 35 -1.90 15.30 1.20
C HIS A 35 -3.18 14.52 1.50
N GLU A 36 -3.38 14.19 2.77
CA GLU A 36 -4.52 13.44 3.31
C GLU A 36 -5.19 14.21 4.48
N GLU A 37 -4.71 15.42 4.81
CA GLU A 37 -5.11 16.20 5.99
C GLU A 37 -6.58 16.71 5.89
N SER A 38 -7.05 16.90 4.67
CA SER A 38 -8.43 17.31 4.35
C SER A 38 -9.40 16.13 4.25
N GLU A 39 -9.00 14.93 4.65
CA GLU A 39 -9.81 13.72 4.52
C GLU A 39 -10.07 13.07 5.88
N GLU A 40 -11.19 12.36 5.97
CA GLU A 40 -11.57 11.53 7.11
C GLU A 40 -11.38 10.05 6.74
N GLN A 41 -10.73 9.30 7.62
CA GLN A 41 -10.55 7.86 7.44
C GLN A 41 -11.81 7.12 7.88
N THR A 42 -12.58 6.63 6.92
CA THR A 42 -13.84 5.89 7.16
C THR A 42 -13.62 4.39 7.31
N PHE A 43 -12.49 3.87 6.81
CA PHE A 43 -12.09 2.48 6.94
C PHE A 43 -10.56 2.38 6.98
N LYS A 44 -10.04 1.41 7.74
CA LYS A 44 -8.62 1.09 7.82
C LYS A 44 -8.43 -0.38 8.16
N MET A 45 -7.61 -1.08 7.38
CA MET A 45 -7.30 -2.48 7.65
C MET A 45 -6.00 -2.95 7.02
N ARG A 46 -5.34 -3.92 7.67
CA ARG A 46 -4.18 -4.61 7.12
C ARG A 46 -4.58 -5.51 5.94
N ALA A 47 -3.87 -5.40 4.82
CA ALA A 47 -4.12 -6.23 3.64
C ALA A 47 -2.84 -6.47 2.81
N LYS A 48 -2.96 -7.37 1.83
CA LYS A 48 -1.99 -7.54 0.74
C LYS A 48 -2.68 -7.26 -0.59
N LEU A 49 -2.10 -6.39 -1.41
CA LEU A 49 -2.60 -5.97 -2.71
C LEU A 49 -1.77 -6.61 -3.83
N PHE A 50 -2.45 -7.04 -4.88
CA PHE A 50 -1.90 -7.61 -6.09
C PHE A 50 -2.41 -6.83 -7.31
N LYS A 51 -1.61 -6.78 -8.37
CA LYS A 51 -2.06 -6.36 -9.70
C LYS A 51 -2.02 -7.55 -10.65
N PHE A 52 -2.98 -7.61 -11.56
CA PHE A 52 -2.94 -8.59 -12.65
C PHE A 52 -2.06 -8.05 -13.77
N ASP A 53 -1.00 -8.78 -14.08
CA ASP A 53 -0.13 -8.51 -15.22
C ASP A 53 -0.75 -9.16 -16.46
N ARG A 54 -1.11 -8.35 -17.46
CA ARG A 54 -1.80 -8.84 -18.66
C ARG A 54 -0.88 -9.60 -19.60
N ASP A 55 0.41 -9.26 -19.62
CA ASP A 55 1.38 -9.85 -20.54
C ASP A 55 1.78 -11.25 -20.06
N SER A 56 2.11 -11.39 -18.77
CA SER A 56 2.42 -12.70 -18.17
C SER A 56 1.18 -13.47 -17.66
N ARG A 57 0.00 -12.85 -17.71
CA ARG A 57 -1.30 -13.42 -17.27
C ARG A 57 -1.27 -13.95 -15.84
N GLU A 58 -0.61 -13.22 -14.94
CA GLU A 58 -0.40 -13.64 -13.56
C GLU A 58 -0.70 -12.53 -12.55
N TRP A 59 -0.90 -12.91 -11.29
CA TRP A 59 -1.02 -11.97 -10.18
C TRP A 59 0.36 -11.65 -9.61
N LYS A 60 0.76 -10.38 -9.66
CA LYS A 60 2.00 -9.88 -9.04
C LYS A 60 1.69 -9.12 -7.76
N GLU A 61 2.46 -9.36 -6.70
CA GLU A 61 2.33 -8.59 -5.47
C GLU A 61 2.63 -7.11 -5.76
N ARG A 62 1.70 -6.23 -5.39
CA ARG A 62 1.83 -4.78 -5.56
C ARG A 62 2.26 -4.11 -4.26
N GLY A 63 1.79 -4.61 -3.12
CA GLY A 63 2.23 -4.13 -1.80
C GLY A 63 1.50 -4.79 -0.63
N THR A 64 2.13 -4.74 0.54
CA THR A 64 1.53 -5.15 1.82
C THR A 64 1.54 -3.95 2.77
N GLY A 65 0.43 -3.71 3.46
CA GLY A 65 0.28 -2.58 4.37
C GLY A 65 -1.17 -2.31 4.75
N GLU A 66 -1.47 -1.08 5.14
CA GLU A 66 -2.82 -0.66 5.53
C GLU A 66 -3.57 -0.06 4.34
N VAL A 67 -4.69 -0.67 3.96
CA VAL A 67 -5.66 -0.08 3.03
C VAL A 67 -6.58 0.85 3.82
N ARG A 68 -6.83 2.05 3.27
CA ARG A 68 -7.70 3.06 3.86
C ARG A 68 -8.71 3.56 2.85
N LEU A 69 -9.93 3.84 3.31
CA LEU A 69 -10.92 4.63 2.57
C LEU A 69 -10.95 6.02 3.17
N LEU A 70 -10.58 7.03 2.38
CA LEU A 70 -10.43 8.41 2.80
C LEU A 70 -11.51 9.26 2.13
N LYS A 71 -12.36 9.88 2.94
CA LYS A 71 -13.47 10.73 2.50
C LYS A 71 -13.08 12.19 2.62
N HIS A 72 -13.09 12.94 1.52
CA HIS A 72 -12.75 14.35 1.55
C HIS A 72 -13.80 15.17 2.31
N LYS A 73 -13.37 16.04 3.23
CA LYS A 73 -14.26 16.80 4.12
C LYS A 73 -15.16 17.79 3.37
N GLU A 74 -14.66 18.38 2.29
CA GLU A 74 -15.42 19.39 1.52
C GLU A 74 -16.31 18.77 0.43
N ASN A 75 -15.74 18.03 -0.54
CA ASN A 75 -16.51 17.47 -1.65
C ASN A 75 -17.18 16.11 -1.34
N GLY A 76 -16.88 15.50 -0.19
CA GLY A 76 -17.48 14.24 0.26
C GLY A 76 -17.03 12.98 -0.50
N ARG A 77 -16.18 13.10 -1.53
CA ARG A 77 -15.75 11.96 -2.36
C ARG A 77 -14.77 11.10 -1.58
N THR A 78 -14.96 9.78 -1.69
CA THR A 78 -14.12 8.78 -1.04
C THR A 78 -13.13 8.15 -2.02
N ARG A 79 -11.86 8.08 -1.65
CA ARG A 79 -10.81 7.35 -2.39
C ARG A 79 -10.21 6.21 -1.57
N LEU A 80 -9.70 5.21 -2.27
CA LEU A 80 -8.89 4.14 -1.69
C LEU A 80 -7.43 4.54 -1.76
N VAL A 81 -6.73 4.51 -0.61
CA VAL A 81 -5.29 4.73 -0.52
C VAL A 81 -4.65 3.56 0.23
N MET A 82 -3.56 3.02 -0.31
CA MET A 82 -2.76 1.99 0.36
C MET A 82 -1.27 2.30 0.23
N ARG A 83 -0.52 2.15 1.32
CA ARG A 83 0.94 2.35 1.36
C ARG A 83 1.64 1.05 1.78
N ARG A 84 2.81 0.81 1.20
CA ARG A 84 3.68 -0.32 1.55
C ARG A 84 4.30 -0.10 2.92
N ASP A 85 4.38 -1.14 3.73
CA ASP A 85 5.13 -1.10 4.99
C ASP A 85 6.58 -0.66 4.78
N LYS A 86 7.15 -0.02 5.81
CA LYS A 86 8.54 0.48 5.90
C LYS A 86 8.88 1.60 4.91
N THR A 87 8.60 1.40 3.62
CA THR A 87 8.90 2.37 2.56
C THR A 87 7.87 3.50 2.46
N LEU A 88 6.65 3.29 2.95
CA LEU A 88 5.52 4.23 2.89
C LEU A 88 5.13 4.66 1.46
N LYS A 89 5.69 4.02 0.43
CA LYS A 89 5.34 4.23 -0.97
C LYS A 89 3.88 3.83 -1.20
N VAL A 90 3.15 4.68 -1.91
CA VAL A 90 1.77 4.41 -2.32
C VAL A 90 1.77 3.22 -3.29
N CYS A 91 0.84 2.29 -3.12
CA CYS A 91 0.65 1.14 -4.02
C CYS A 91 -0.79 1.01 -4.54
N ALA A 92 -1.71 1.84 -4.06
CA ALA A 92 -3.01 2.11 -4.67
C ALA A 92 -3.46 3.52 -4.29
N ASN A 93 -4.03 4.24 -5.26
CA ASN A 93 -4.63 5.55 -5.07
C ASN A 93 -5.62 5.81 -6.20
N HIS A 94 -6.91 5.62 -5.91
CA HIS A 94 -8.00 5.86 -6.87
C HIS A 94 -9.30 6.17 -6.14
N TYR A 95 -10.19 6.92 -6.78
CA TYR A 95 -11.55 7.10 -6.28
C TYR A 95 -12.34 5.79 -6.29
N VAL A 96 -13.22 5.62 -5.32
CA VAL A 96 -14.22 4.55 -5.36
C VAL A 96 -15.37 5.01 -6.26
N VAL A 97 -15.50 4.46 -7.47
CA VAL A 97 -16.48 4.92 -8.45
C VAL A 97 -17.66 3.96 -8.60
N PRO A 98 -18.85 4.43 -9.05
CA PRO A 98 -20.09 3.62 -9.06
C PRO A 98 -20.04 2.36 -9.91
N ASP A 99 -19.24 2.35 -10.97
CA ASP A 99 -19.10 1.24 -11.91
C ASP A 99 -18.14 0.14 -11.44
N MET A 100 -17.37 0.37 -10.37
CA MET A 100 -16.50 -0.65 -9.77
C MET A 100 -17.33 -1.83 -9.25
N LYS A 101 -16.84 -3.07 -9.46
CA LYS A 101 -17.47 -4.27 -8.93
C LYS A 101 -16.44 -5.11 -8.20
N LEU A 102 -16.65 -5.28 -6.88
CA LEU A 102 -15.91 -6.27 -6.11
C LEU A 102 -16.42 -7.67 -6.45
N SER A 103 -15.59 -8.48 -7.09
CA SER A 103 -15.86 -9.89 -7.36
C SER A 103 -15.02 -10.78 -6.44
N PRO A 104 -15.56 -11.94 -6.00
CA PRO A 104 -14.77 -12.90 -5.24
C PRO A 104 -13.66 -13.47 -6.12
N ASN A 105 -12.48 -13.70 -5.53
CA ASN A 105 -11.41 -14.41 -6.23
C ASN A 105 -11.62 -15.92 -6.14
N VAL A 106 -11.46 -16.65 -7.24
CA VAL A 106 -11.62 -18.12 -7.26
C VAL A 106 -10.64 -18.76 -6.28
N GLY A 107 -11.16 -19.61 -5.38
CA GLY A 107 -10.35 -20.29 -4.38
C GLY A 107 -9.94 -19.43 -3.17
N SER A 108 -10.54 -18.25 -2.97
CA SER A 108 -10.33 -17.46 -1.76
C SER A 108 -11.63 -16.87 -1.20
N ASP A 109 -11.88 -17.12 0.08
CA ASP A 109 -12.97 -16.55 0.89
C ASP A 109 -12.64 -15.19 1.52
N ARG A 110 -11.40 -14.72 1.31
CA ARG A 110 -10.81 -13.54 1.97
C ARG A 110 -10.15 -12.58 0.99
N SER A 111 -10.54 -12.65 -0.29
CA SER A 111 -10.01 -11.80 -1.34
C SER A 111 -11.10 -11.23 -2.24
N TRP A 112 -10.93 -9.97 -2.64
CA TRP A 112 -11.79 -9.30 -3.63
C TRP A 112 -10.97 -8.81 -4.81
N VAL A 113 -11.59 -8.81 -6.00
CA VAL A 113 -11.01 -8.34 -7.25
C VAL A 113 -11.86 -7.20 -7.82
N TRP A 114 -11.24 -6.16 -8.37
CA TRP A 114 -11.93 -5.08 -9.09
C TRP A 114 -11.04 -4.44 -10.14
N ASN A 115 -11.64 -3.62 -11.00
CA ASN A 115 -10.93 -2.78 -11.95
C ASN A 115 -10.96 -1.33 -11.48
N ALA A 116 -9.80 -0.68 -11.42
CA ALA A 116 -9.68 0.76 -11.26
C ALA A 116 -9.28 1.35 -12.61
N SER A 117 -10.07 2.26 -13.17
CA SER A 117 -9.81 2.87 -14.48
C SER A 117 -8.68 3.91 -14.44
N ALA A 118 -8.48 4.55 -13.29
CA ALA A 118 -7.55 5.65 -13.10
C ALA A 118 -6.85 5.55 -11.72
N ASP A 119 -5.97 4.56 -11.55
CA ASP A 119 -5.09 4.46 -10.39
C ASP A 119 -3.82 5.28 -10.62
N VAL A 120 -3.53 6.21 -9.71
CA VAL A 120 -2.41 7.18 -9.83
C VAL A 120 -1.26 6.85 -8.86
N SER A 121 -1.16 5.60 -8.40
CA SER A 121 -0.16 5.25 -7.38
C SER A 121 1.29 5.23 -7.87
N GLU A 122 1.51 5.18 -9.19
CA GLU A 122 2.83 5.18 -9.83
C GLU A 122 3.05 6.45 -10.70
N GLY A 123 2.22 7.49 -10.53
CA GLY A 123 2.31 8.75 -11.28
C GLY A 123 1.03 9.06 -12.06
N GLU A 124 1.06 8.87 -13.38
CA GLU A 124 -0.08 9.14 -14.25
C GLU A 124 -1.23 8.13 -14.02
N PRO A 125 -2.48 8.49 -14.37
CA PRO A 125 -3.62 7.58 -14.24
C PRO A 125 -3.47 6.33 -15.13
N GLU A 126 -3.51 5.15 -14.51
CA GLU A 126 -3.46 3.87 -15.21
C GLU A 126 -4.64 2.96 -14.87
N ALA A 127 -5.13 2.23 -15.87
CA ALA A 127 -6.12 1.19 -15.65
C ALA A 127 -5.47 -0.05 -15.03
N GLN A 128 -5.95 -0.47 -13.86
CA GLN A 128 -5.40 -1.58 -13.09
C GLN A 128 -6.50 -2.58 -12.73
N THR A 129 -6.23 -3.88 -12.95
CA THR A 129 -7.04 -4.95 -12.36
C THR A 129 -6.37 -5.37 -11.05
N LEU A 130 -7.04 -5.11 -9.94
CA LEU A 130 -6.49 -5.26 -8.60
C LEU A 130 -7.16 -6.40 -7.86
N ALA A 131 -6.38 -7.11 -7.05
CA ALA A 131 -6.90 -8.04 -6.05
C ALA A 131 -6.36 -7.67 -4.68
N ILE A 132 -7.21 -7.69 -3.66
CA ILE A 132 -6.84 -7.45 -2.28
C ILE A 132 -7.17 -8.67 -1.43
N ARG A 133 -6.26 -9.07 -0.54
CA ARG A 133 -6.40 -10.20 0.37
C ARG A 133 -6.27 -9.75 1.81
N PHE A 134 -7.18 -10.23 2.67
CA PHE A 134 -7.22 -9.94 4.10
C PHE A 134 -6.79 -11.14 4.94
N GLY A 135 -6.61 -10.93 6.25
CA GLY A 135 -6.21 -11.99 7.18
C GLY A 135 -7.21 -13.15 7.24
N ASN A 136 -8.51 -12.85 7.22
CA ASN A 136 -9.62 -13.80 7.30
C ASN A 136 -10.83 -13.31 6.48
N SER A 137 -11.86 -14.14 6.37
CA SER A 137 -13.07 -13.82 5.60
C SER A 137 -13.90 -12.68 6.22
N GLU A 138 -13.96 -12.60 7.55
CA GLU A 138 -14.65 -11.52 8.27
C GLU A 138 -14.10 -10.14 7.90
N ASN A 139 -12.78 -9.98 7.95
CA ASN A 139 -12.07 -8.76 7.54
C ASN A 139 -12.33 -8.41 6.06
N ALA A 140 -12.37 -9.42 5.19
CA ALA A 140 -12.69 -9.20 3.79
C ALA A 140 -14.12 -8.69 3.60
N ASN A 141 -15.08 -9.21 4.36
CA ASN A 141 -16.48 -8.77 4.30
C ASN A 141 -16.65 -7.35 4.86
N LEU A 142 -15.97 -7.01 5.97
CA LEU A 142 -15.95 -5.64 6.50
C LEU A 142 -15.40 -4.64 5.48
N PHE A 143 -14.33 -5.00 4.75
CA PHE A 143 -13.84 -4.17 3.65
C PHE A 143 -14.90 -4.01 2.54
N LYS A 144 -15.53 -5.10 2.12
CA LYS A 144 -16.55 -5.07 1.07
C LYS A 144 -17.73 -4.17 1.45
N GLU A 145 -18.20 -4.27 2.69
CA GLU A 145 -19.28 -3.43 3.22
C GLU A 145 -18.89 -1.95 3.19
N ALA A 146 -17.71 -1.61 3.70
CA ALA A 146 -17.21 -0.24 3.69
C ALA A 146 -17.00 0.31 2.26
N PHE A 147 -16.49 -0.53 1.35
CA PHE A 147 -16.27 -0.16 -0.05
C PHE A 147 -17.58 0.09 -0.78
N ILE A 148 -18.58 -0.79 -0.62
CA ILE A 148 -19.91 -0.62 -1.24
C ILE A 148 -20.62 0.61 -0.67
N LYS A 149 -20.51 0.86 0.64
CA LYS A 149 -21.03 2.09 1.24
C LYS A 149 -20.39 3.33 0.62
N ALA A 150 -19.05 3.37 0.53
CA ALA A 150 -18.33 4.47 -0.10
C ALA A 150 -18.72 4.65 -1.58
N GLN A 151 -18.94 3.55 -2.31
CA GLN A 151 -19.40 3.56 -3.69
C GLN A 151 -20.78 4.21 -3.84
N GLN A 152 -21.74 3.81 -3.01
CA GLN A 152 -23.10 4.37 -3.02
C GLN A 152 -23.11 5.86 -2.66
N GLU A 153 -22.34 6.25 -1.64
CA GLU A 153 -22.18 7.66 -1.26
C GLU A 153 -21.56 8.48 -2.40
N ASN A 154 -20.54 7.93 -3.06
CA ASN A 154 -19.89 8.59 -4.19
C ASN A 154 -20.79 8.69 -5.42
N GLU A 155 -21.63 7.70 -5.71
CA GLU A 155 -22.58 7.72 -6.84
C GLU A 155 -23.49 8.95 -6.81
N VAL A 156 -24.00 9.30 -5.63
CA VAL A 156 -24.82 10.50 -5.43
C VAL A 156 -24.05 11.79 -5.74
N LEU A 157 -22.72 11.80 -5.55
CA LEU A 157 -21.87 12.97 -5.76
C LEU A 157 -21.42 13.09 -7.22
N PHE A 158 -21.12 11.97 -7.87
CA PHE A 158 -20.76 11.95 -9.29
C PHE A 158 -21.96 12.37 -10.16
N ASN A 159 -23.16 11.89 -9.87
CA ASN A 159 -24.37 12.26 -10.61
C ASN A 159 -24.83 13.72 -10.41
N LYS A 160 -24.29 14.44 -9.42
CA LYS A 160 -24.54 15.89 -9.18
C LYS A 160 -23.52 16.79 -9.85
N SER A 161 -22.42 16.22 -10.34
CA SER A 161 -21.28 16.95 -10.90
C SER A 161 -21.33 17.04 -12.43
N ASP A 162 -22.35 16.43 -13.05
CA ASP A 162 -22.72 16.53 -14.47
C ASP A 162 -23.89 17.52 -14.63
#